data_AF-A0A369JVM3-F1
#
_entry.id   AF-A0A369JVM3-F1
#
_cell.length_a   1.000
_cell.length_b   1.000
_cell.length_c   1.000
_cell.angle_alpha   90.00
_cell.angle_beta   90.00
_cell.angle_gamma   90.00
#
_symmetry.space_group_name_H-M   'P 1'
#
loop_
_entity.id
_entity.type
_entity.pdbx_description
1 polymer ?
#
loop_
_entity_poly.entity_id
_entity_poly.type
_entity_poly.pdbx_seq_one_letter_code
_entity_poly.pdbx_strand_id
1 'polypeptide(L)'
;MSTRSRLLQHAIPLIKTHGFTREALARSVLVLPSPEAHPEPLSETAISALFGHGDLARRTLIRAWLDGGVQKIQAAPPGSTMKQVLRARLELNEPVLQHLPEAFALLASPNSGLPPLDPRPAFQHATKVADEACYATGDASLQLAWFARRASLAAIYSTAELHQLTSPKTAYAFLDSLLDSSSSLKSTLDEVNLFSSYFVKSWAGILKSSGVF
;
A
#
# COMPACT_ATOMS: atom_id res chain seq x y z
N MET A 1 19.69 10.55 -7.24
CA MET A 1 18.92 9.33 -6.88
C MET A 1 19.83 8.12 -7.04
N SER A 2 19.72 7.10 -6.17
CA SER A 2 20.53 5.88 -6.31
C SER A 2 20.08 5.05 -7.53
N THR A 3 21.00 4.28 -8.13
CA THR A 3 20.67 3.34 -9.23
C THR A 3 19.52 2.41 -8.85
N ARG A 4 19.55 1.86 -7.62
CA ARG A 4 18.48 1.01 -7.07
C ARG A 4 17.12 1.71 -7.09
N SER A 5 17.05 2.95 -6.60
CA SER A 5 15.80 3.72 -6.55
C SER A 5 15.24 4.00 -7.95
N ARG A 6 16.12 4.32 -8.91
CA ARG A 6 15.74 4.56 -10.30
C ARG A 6 15.17 3.29 -10.95
N LEU A 7 15.84 2.15 -10.76
CA LEU A 7 15.36 0.86 -11.27
C LEU A 7 14.00 0.48 -10.66
N LEU A 8 13.79 0.71 -9.36
CA LEU A 8 12.47 0.49 -8.72
C LEU A 8 11.38 1.36 -9.35
N GLN A 9 11.66 2.62 -9.65
CA GLN A 9 10.71 3.53 -10.30
C GLN A 9 10.28 3.00 -11.68
N HIS A 10 11.22 2.44 -12.44
CA HIS A 10 10.95 1.81 -13.74
C HIS A 10 10.32 0.41 -13.64
N ALA A 11 10.49 -0.29 -12.52
CA ALA A 11 9.85 -1.57 -12.27
C ALA A 11 8.35 -1.43 -11.92
N ILE A 12 7.94 -0.32 -11.30
CA ILE A 12 6.55 -0.11 -10.84
C ILE A 12 5.51 -0.29 -11.98
N PRO A 13 5.66 0.34 -13.16
CA PRO A 13 4.71 0.14 -14.26
C PRO A 13 4.62 -1.31 -14.75
N LEU A 14 5.70 -2.09 -14.60
CA LEU A 14 5.78 -3.49 -15.04
C LEU A 14 4.98 -4.45 -14.14
N ILE A 15 4.63 -4.01 -12.92
CA ILE A 15 3.80 -4.81 -11.99
C ILE A 15 2.47 -5.17 -12.64
N LYS A 16 1.89 -4.28 -13.45
CA LYS A 16 0.61 -4.56 -14.15
C LYS A 16 0.66 -5.87 -14.93
N THR A 17 1.76 -6.12 -15.62
CA THR A 17 1.93 -7.28 -16.51
C THR A 17 2.66 -8.44 -15.85
N HIS A 18 3.50 -8.21 -14.85
CA HIS A 18 4.42 -9.23 -14.31
C HIS A 18 4.26 -9.48 -12.81
N GLY A 19 3.35 -8.75 -12.15
CA GLY A 19 3.11 -8.84 -10.71
C GLY A 19 4.28 -8.30 -9.88
N PHE A 20 4.19 -8.50 -8.56
CA PHE A 20 5.24 -8.12 -7.61
C PHE A 20 6.33 -9.20 -7.56
N THR A 21 7.03 -9.35 -8.69
CA THR A 21 7.96 -10.46 -8.95
C THR A 21 9.38 -9.97 -9.17
N ARG A 22 10.33 -10.92 -9.09
CA ARG A 22 11.73 -10.67 -9.48
C ARG A 22 11.86 -10.37 -10.97
N GLU A 23 10.98 -10.94 -11.81
CA GLU A 23 10.93 -10.66 -13.25
C GLU A 23 10.60 -9.19 -13.55
N ALA A 24 9.65 -8.59 -12.80
CA ALA A 24 9.37 -7.16 -12.93
C ALA A 24 10.61 -6.29 -12.60
N LEU A 25 11.40 -6.68 -11.61
CA LEU A 25 12.67 -6.03 -11.29
C LEU A 25 13.72 -6.27 -12.39
N ALA A 26 13.82 -7.50 -12.89
CA ALA A 26 14.77 -7.90 -13.91
C ALA A 26 14.64 -7.04 -15.18
N ARG A 27 13.39 -6.79 -15.59
CA ARG A 27 13.07 -6.03 -16.80
C ARG A 27 13.13 -4.52 -16.65
N SER A 28 13.30 -4.00 -15.44
CA SER A 28 13.35 -2.55 -15.21
C SER A 28 14.46 -1.85 -16.03
N VAL A 29 15.57 -2.53 -16.30
CA VAL A 29 16.68 -2.03 -17.14
C VAL A 29 16.34 -1.92 -18.62
N LEU A 30 15.36 -2.70 -19.11
CA LEU A 30 14.95 -2.71 -20.51
C LEU A 30 14.14 -1.45 -20.87
N VAL A 31 13.48 -0.85 -19.87
CA VAL A 31 12.58 0.30 -20.04
C VAL A 31 13.19 1.60 -19.52
N LEU A 32 14.52 1.62 -19.33
CA LEU A 32 15.25 2.85 -19.06
C LEU A 32 15.25 3.76 -20.29
N PRO A 33 15.36 5.09 -20.12
CA PRO A 33 15.51 6.01 -21.24
C PRO A 33 16.79 5.71 -22.04
N SER A 34 16.73 5.86 -23.37
CA SER A 34 17.93 5.78 -24.22
C SER A 34 18.96 6.85 -23.82
N PRO A 35 20.28 6.54 -23.77
CA PRO A 35 20.95 5.30 -24.20
C PRO A 35 21.20 4.28 -23.08
N GLU A 36 20.58 4.44 -21.90
CA GLU A 36 20.83 3.60 -20.72
C GLU A 36 20.05 2.28 -20.72
N ALA A 37 19.15 2.08 -21.69
CA ALA A 37 18.39 0.85 -21.85
C ALA A 37 19.33 -0.33 -22.13
N HIS A 38 19.21 -1.37 -21.32
CA HIS A 38 19.94 -2.62 -21.56
C HIS A 38 19.20 -3.50 -22.57
N PRO A 39 19.92 -4.32 -23.37
CA PRO A 39 19.30 -5.24 -24.32
C PRO A 39 18.69 -6.48 -23.63
N GLU A 40 19.17 -6.82 -22.43
CA GLU A 40 18.79 -8.02 -21.69
C GLU A 40 18.38 -7.67 -20.24
N PRO A 41 17.48 -8.46 -19.62
CA PRO A 41 17.12 -8.30 -18.21
C PRO A 41 18.33 -8.44 -17.27
N LEU A 42 18.19 -7.91 -16.05
CA LEU A 42 19.17 -8.18 -14.99
C LEU A 42 19.26 -9.67 -14.68
N SER A 43 20.48 -10.16 -14.43
CA SER A 43 20.69 -11.52 -13.93
C SER A 43 20.16 -11.70 -12.50
N GLU A 44 19.88 -12.94 -12.11
CA GLU A 44 19.43 -13.27 -10.75
C GLU A 44 20.40 -12.79 -9.65
N THR A 45 21.71 -12.83 -9.94
CA THR A 45 22.74 -12.31 -9.04
C THR A 45 22.63 -10.79 -8.88
N ALA A 46 22.40 -10.06 -9.98
CA ALA A 46 22.23 -8.62 -9.95
C ALA A 46 20.95 -8.20 -9.20
N ILE A 47 19.84 -8.91 -9.43
CA ILE A 47 18.59 -8.69 -8.69
C ILE A 47 18.81 -8.89 -7.20
N SER A 48 19.51 -9.97 -6.82
CA SER A 48 19.78 -10.28 -5.41
C SER A 48 20.68 -9.23 -4.75
N ALA A 49 21.71 -8.76 -5.46
CA ALA A 49 22.60 -7.71 -4.97
C ALA A 49 21.90 -6.35 -4.79
N LEU A 50 20.99 -5.99 -5.71
CA LEU A 50 20.31 -4.70 -5.71
C LEU A 50 19.08 -4.65 -4.80
N PHE A 51 18.32 -5.74 -4.72
CA PHE A 51 16.99 -5.75 -4.10
C PHE A 51 16.82 -6.79 -3.00
N GLY A 52 17.76 -7.72 -2.85
CA GLY A 52 17.74 -8.79 -1.86
C GLY A 52 17.39 -10.17 -2.43
N HIS A 53 17.62 -11.20 -1.62
CA HIS A 53 17.43 -12.60 -2.03
C HIS A 53 15.96 -13.02 -1.94
N GLY A 54 15.52 -13.86 -2.88
CA GLY A 54 14.18 -14.45 -2.88
C GLY A 54 13.07 -13.41 -2.72
N ASP A 55 12.21 -13.62 -1.71
CA ASP A 55 11.08 -12.75 -1.37
C ASP A 55 11.48 -11.35 -0.89
N LEU A 56 12.73 -11.14 -0.44
CA LEU A 56 13.17 -9.81 -0.03
C LEU A 56 13.17 -8.82 -1.21
N ALA A 57 13.51 -9.28 -2.41
CA ALA A 57 13.41 -8.47 -3.64
C ALA A 57 11.95 -8.09 -3.93
N ARG A 58 11.04 -9.07 -3.83
CA ARG A 58 9.60 -8.85 -4.04
C ARG A 58 9.04 -7.85 -3.03
N ARG A 59 9.36 -8.02 -1.74
CA ARG A 59 9.00 -7.08 -0.67
C ARG A 59 9.59 -5.68 -0.91
N THR A 60 10.80 -5.58 -1.45
CA THR A 60 11.39 -4.29 -1.84
C THR A 60 10.55 -3.60 -2.92
N LEU A 61 10.10 -4.34 -3.95
CA LEU A 61 9.23 -3.79 -4.99
C LEU A 61 7.86 -3.37 -4.44
N ILE A 62 7.26 -4.18 -3.56
CA ILE A 62 5.99 -3.84 -2.92
C ILE A 62 6.13 -2.55 -2.11
N ARG A 63 7.18 -2.42 -1.28
CA ARG A 63 7.44 -1.20 -0.51
C ARG A 63 7.65 0.02 -1.40
N ALA A 64 8.39 -0.11 -2.49
CA ALA A 64 8.59 0.98 -3.44
C ALA A 64 7.26 1.45 -4.08
N TRP A 65 6.36 0.52 -4.41
CA TRP A 65 5.03 0.86 -4.92
C TRP A 65 4.16 1.54 -3.85
N LEU A 66 4.16 1.05 -2.61
CA LEU A 66 3.46 1.70 -1.49
C LEU A 66 3.96 3.12 -1.23
N ASP A 67 5.29 3.30 -1.24
CA ASP A 67 5.93 4.60 -1.08
C ASP A 67 5.60 5.56 -2.23
N GLY A 68 5.54 5.07 -3.47
CA GLY A 68 5.06 5.85 -4.61
C GLY A 68 3.62 6.33 -4.43
N GLY A 69 2.78 5.53 -3.78
CA GLY A 69 1.42 5.94 -3.43
C GLY A 69 1.36 7.04 -2.39
N VAL A 70 2.25 7.01 -1.40
CA VAL A 70 2.40 8.09 -0.42
C VAL A 70 2.92 9.37 -1.08
N GLN A 71 3.89 9.27 -1.99
CA GLN A 71 4.39 10.43 -2.74
C GLN A 71 3.29 11.11 -3.56
N LYS A 72 2.34 10.34 -4.11
CA LYS A 72 1.16 10.91 -4.78
C LYS A 72 0.26 11.70 -3.82
N ILE A 73 0.13 11.25 -2.57
CA ILE A 73 -0.61 11.99 -1.53
C ILE A 73 0.11 13.30 -1.20
N GLN A 74 1.43 13.25 -1.01
CA GLN A 74 2.25 14.43 -0.71
C GLN A 74 2.22 15.47 -1.84
N ALA A 75 2.08 15.01 -3.09
CA ALA A 75 1.96 15.85 -4.26
C ALA A 75 0.52 16.36 -4.53
N ALA A 76 -0.43 16.10 -3.63
CA ALA A 76 -1.80 16.56 -3.79
C ALA A 76 -1.86 18.11 -3.88
N PRO A 77 -2.69 18.68 -4.78
CA PRO A 77 -2.85 20.12 -4.89
C PRO A 77 -3.31 20.76 -3.57
N PRO A 78 -2.88 21.99 -3.25
CA PRO A 78 -3.41 22.74 -2.12
C PRO A 78 -4.94 22.84 -2.15
N GLY A 79 -5.58 22.64 -1.00
CA GLY A 79 -7.04 22.64 -0.90
C GLY A 79 -7.71 21.31 -1.26
N SER A 80 -6.94 20.25 -1.51
CA SER A 80 -7.48 18.90 -1.69
C SER A 80 -8.22 18.44 -0.43
N THR A 81 -9.38 17.81 -0.62
CA THR A 81 -10.18 17.21 0.46
C THR A 81 -9.67 15.82 0.82
N MET A 82 -9.99 15.35 2.03
CA MET A 82 -9.66 13.98 2.47
C MET A 82 -10.18 12.91 1.50
N LYS A 83 -11.40 13.10 0.97
CA LYS A 83 -11.98 12.21 -0.05
C LYS A 83 -11.11 12.15 -1.31
N GLN A 84 -10.68 13.31 -1.84
CA GLN A 84 -9.84 13.37 -3.03
C GLN A 84 -8.49 12.67 -2.81
N VAL A 85 -7.83 12.95 -1.68
CA VAL A 85 -6.51 12.38 -1.38
C VAL A 85 -6.56 10.86 -1.24
N LEU A 86 -7.51 10.33 -0.46
CA LEU A 86 -7.62 8.88 -0.25
C LEU A 86 -8.13 8.15 -1.50
N ARG A 87 -9.01 8.76 -2.31
CA ARG A 87 -9.41 8.22 -3.62
C ARG A 87 -8.23 8.13 -4.58
N ALA A 88 -7.42 9.19 -4.69
CA ALA A 88 -6.23 9.20 -5.54
C ALA A 88 -5.21 8.11 -5.12
N ARG A 89 -5.12 7.81 -3.82
CA ARG A 89 -4.33 6.67 -3.34
C ARG A 89 -4.94 5.33 -3.74
N LEU A 90 -6.25 5.13 -3.59
CA LEU A 90 -6.94 3.91 -4.02
C LEU A 90 -6.85 3.69 -5.54
N GLU A 91 -6.87 4.75 -6.34
CA GLU A 91 -6.77 4.68 -7.80
C GLU A 91 -5.47 4.00 -8.25
N LEU A 92 -4.37 4.16 -7.50
CA LEU A 92 -3.09 3.50 -7.80
C LEU A 92 -3.13 1.98 -7.71
N ASN A 93 -4.14 1.44 -7.02
CA ASN A 93 -4.34 0.00 -6.92
C ASN A 93 -4.92 -0.56 -8.22
N GLU A 94 -5.73 0.21 -8.96
CA GLU A 94 -6.51 -0.29 -10.11
C GLU A 94 -5.68 -1.05 -11.16
N PRO A 95 -4.49 -0.56 -11.60
CA PRO A 95 -3.71 -1.26 -12.63
C PRO A 95 -3.13 -2.59 -12.15
N VAL A 96 -3.08 -2.82 -10.83
CA VAL A 96 -2.38 -3.94 -10.20
C VAL A 96 -3.28 -4.75 -9.26
N LEU A 97 -4.60 -4.49 -9.24
CA LEU A 97 -5.56 -5.10 -8.30
C LEU A 97 -5.44 -6.62 -8.21
N GLN A 98 -5.29 -7.29 -9.35
CA GLN A 98 -5.14 -8.75 -9.45
C GLN A 98 -3.91 -9.30 -8.70
N HIS A 99 -2.87 -8.49 -8.53
CA HIS A 99 -1.60 -8.87 -7.90
C HIS A 99 -1.53 -8.46 -6.42
N LEU A 100 -2.46 -7.64 -5.94
CA LEU A 100 -2.45 -7.13 -4.56
C LEU A 100 -2.72 -8.19 -3.50
N PRO A 101 -3.65 -9.15 -3.67
CA PRO A 101 -3.84 -10.20 -2.67
C PRO A 101 -2.56 -10.97 -2.36
N GLU A 102 -1.80 -11.36 -3.39
CA GLU A 102 -0.51 -12.04 -3.23
C GLU A 102 0.54 -11.12 -2.60
N ALA A 103 0.61 -9.86 -3.02
CA ALA A 103 1.56 -8.89 -2.46
C ALA A 103 1.32 -8.63 -0.96
N PHE A 104 0.05 -8.49 -0.57
CA PHE A 104 -0.34 -8.30 0.82
C PHE A 104 -0.12 -9.57 1.64
N ALA A 105 -0.47 -10.75 1.11
CA ALA A 105 -0.14 -12.02 1.75
C ALA A 105 1.37 -12.12 1.99
N LEU A 106 2.19 -11.80 0.98
CA LEU A 106 3.64 -11.79 1.13
C LEU A 106 4.11 -10.82 2.20
N LEU A 107 3.61 -9.58 2.22
CA LEU A 107 3.97 -8.62 3.28
C LEU A 107 3.61 -9.14 4.68
N ALA A 108 2.45 -9.78 4.82
CA ALA A 108 1.98 -10.34 6.09
C ALA A 108 2.67 -11.64 6.48
N SER A 109 3.37 -12.33 5.58
CA SER A 109 4.15 -13.51 5.95
C SER A 109 5.37 -13.10 6.82
N PRO A 110 5.65 -13.80 7.93
CA PRO A 110 6.84 -13.54 8.75
C PRO A 110 8.13 -13.80 7.95
N ASN A 111 9.17 -13.00 8.19
CA ASN A 111 10.50 -13.25 7.60
C ASN A 111 11.21 -14.45 8.25
N SER A 112 10.82 -14.80 9.49
CA SER A 112 11.31 -15.93 10.25
C SER A 112 10.40 -16.20 11.46
N GLY A 113 10.21 -17.48 11.81
CA GLY A 113 9.53 -17.92 13.02
C GLY A 113 7.99 -17.78 13.03
N LEU A 114 7.40 -18.07 14.19
CA LEU A 114 5.99 -17.81 14.54
C LEU A 114 5.85 -16.38 15.10
N PRO A 115 4.70 -15.70 14.98
CA PRO A 115 3.37 -16.19 14.57
C PRO A 115 3.23 -16.39 13.06
N PRO A 116 2.17 -17.10 12.60
CA PRO A 116 1.94 -17.35 11.17
C PRO A 116 1.75 -16.06 10.35
N LEU A 117 1.46 -14.92 11.00
CA LEU A 117 1.15 -13.64 10.38
C LEU A 117 1.83 -12.47 11.11
N ASP A 118 2.38 -11.53 10.34
CA ASP A 118 2.97 -10.28 10.78
C ASP A 118 2.08 -9.08 10.37
N PRO A 119 1.31 -8.48 11.29
CA PRO A 119 0.44 -7.35 10.98
C PRO A 119 1.18 -6.02 10.83
N ARG A 120 2.48 -5.95 11.20
CA ARG A 120 3.22 -4.67 11.25
C ARG A 120 3.29 -3.96 9.90
N PRO A 121 3.55 -4.63 8.76
CA PRO A 121 3.61 -3.97 7.46
C PRO A 121 2.26 -3.36 7.05
N ALA A 122 1.16 -4.06 7.33
CA ALA A 122 -0.19 -3.57 7.06
C ALA A 122 -0.50 -2.32 7.88
N PHE A 123 -0.18 -2.35 9.18
CA PHE A 123 -0.35 -1.20 10.07
C PHE A 123 0.53 0.00 9.65
N GLN A 124 1.78 -0.25 9.26
CA GLN A 124 2.69 0.79 8.78
C GLN A 124 2.18 1.46 7.50
N HIS A 125 1.67 0.67 6.55
CA HIS A 125 1.06 1.19 5.33
C HIS A 125 -0.14 2.08 5.65
N ALA A 126 -1.09 1.58 6.43
CA ALA A 126 -2.30 2.31 6.78
C ALA A 126 -2.03 3.61 7.55
N THR A 127 -1.13 3.57 8.54
CA THR A 127 -0.77 4.75 9.34
C THR A 127 -0.01 5.79 8.51
N LYS A 128 0.87 5.37 7.59
CA LYS A 128 1.58 6.28 6.69
C LYS A 128 0.61 6.97 5.72
N VAL A 129 -0.34 6.24 5.13
CA VAL A 129 -1.38 6.85 4.29
C VAL A 129 -2.22 7.86 5.08
N ALA A 130 -2.63 7.52 6.31
CA ALA A 130 -3.44 8.40 7.15
C ALA A 130 -2.69 9.67 7.56
N ASP A 131 -1.43 9.55 7.97
CA ASP A 131 -0.60 10.69 8.40
C ASP A 131 -0.38 11.68 7.25
N GLU A 132 -0.03 11.16 6.08
CA GLU A 132 0.27 11.95 4.89
C GLU A 132 -1.00 12.59 4.32
N ALA A 133 -2.15 11.90 4.42
CA ALA A 133 -3.44 12.48 4.04
C ALA A 133 -3.87 13.59 5.01
N CYS A 134 -3.65 13.44 6.32
CA CYS A 134 -3.85 14.52 7.29
C CYS A 134 -2.96 15.72 6.97
N TYR A 135 -1.67 15.48 6.66
CA TYR A 135 -0.74 16.55 6.30
C TYR A 135 -1.18 17.27 5.02
N ALA A 136 -1.47 16.54 3.94
CA ALA A 136 -1.87 17.08 2.64
C ALA A 136 -3.19 17.88 2.69
N THR A 137 -4.07 17.58 3.66
CA THR A 137 -5.37 18.25 3.83
C THR A 137 -5.35 19.38 4.87
N GLY A 138 -4.19 19.65 5.50
CA GLY A 138 -4.06 20.71 6.51
C GLY A 138 -4.76 20.41 7.83
N ASP A 139 -4.80 19.14 8.25
CA ASP A 139 -5.41 18.73 9.53
C ASP A 139 -4.76 19.48 10.72
N ALA A 140 -5.58 20.26 11.43
CA ALA A 140 -5.16 21.07 12.58
C ALA A 140 -5.36 20.35 13.94
N SER A 141 -5.60 19.04 13.93
CA SER A 141 -5.82 18.24 15.14
C SER A 141 -4.56 18.22 16.02
N LEU A 142 -4.73 18.40 17.34
CA LEU A 142 -3.63 18.40 18.31
C LEU A 142 -3.85 17.33 19.40
N GLN A 143 -2.76 16.92 20.06
CA GLN A 143 -2.78 16.01 21.22
C GLN A 143 -3.59 14.71 20.96
N LEU A 144 -4.54 14.35 21.82
CA LEU A 144 -5.30 13.11 21.69
C LEU A 144 -6.18 13.07 20.42
N ALA A 145 -6.70 14.23 19.98
CA ALA A 145 -7.48 14.32 18.75
C ALA A 145 -6.64 13.98 17.51
N TRP A 146 -5.34 14.34 17.53
CA TRP A 146 -4.39 13.98 16.47
C TRP A 146 -4.25 12.46 16.30
N PHE A 147 -4.08 11.74 17.42
CA PHE A 147 -3.96 10.28 17.41
C PHE A 147 -5.28 9.61 17.00
N ALA A 148 -6.40 10.06 17.55
CA ALA A 148 -7.72 9.52 17.22
C ALA A 148 -8.06 9.70 15.73
N ARG A 149 -7.78 10.89 15.18
CA ARG A 149 -8.00 11.21 13.76
C ARG A 149 -7.23 10.27 12.84
N ARG A 150 -5.94 10.07 13.10
CA ARG A 150 -5.07 9.19 12.29
C ARG A 150 -5.41 7.72 12.43
N ALA A 151 -5.74 7.27 13.64
CA ALA A 151 -6.20 5.90 13.86
C ALA A 151 -7.51 5.62 13.09
N SER A 152 -8.48 6.55 13.15
CA SER A 152 -9.74 6.45 12.42
C SER A 152 -9.51 6.42 10.89
N LEU A 153 -8.70 7.34 10.36
CA LEU A 153 -8.39 7.37 8.92
C LEU A 153 -7.63 6.13 8.44
N ALA A 154 -6.68 5.63 9.24
CA ALA A 154 -5.97 4.39 8.93
C ALA A 154 -6.94 3.20 8.83
N ALA A 155 -7.90 3.12 9.76
CA ALA A 155 -8.95 2.10 9.72
C ALA A 155 -9.86 2.26 8.48
N ILE A 156 -10.38 3.46 8.24
CA ILE A 156 -11.24 3.77 7.08
C ILE A 156 -10.56 3.40 5.77
N TYR A 157 -9.32 3.86 5.57
CA TYR A 157 -8.57 3.59 4.35
C TYR A 157 -8.32 2.08 4.18
N SER A 158 -7.92 1.39 5.24
CA SER A 158 -7.67 -0.05 5.20
C SER A 158 -8.92 -0.86 4.84
N THR A 159 -10.06 -0.50 5.42
CA THR A 159 -11.35 -1.14 5.14
C THR A 159 -11.78 -0.87 3.69
N ALA A 160 -11.59 0.35 3.19
CA ALA A 160 -11.87 0.68 1.79
C ALA A 160 -10.93 -0.03 0.81
N GLU A 161 -9.64 -0.14 1.12
CA GLU A 161 -8.64 -0.85 0.30
C GLU A 161 -8.96 -2.34 0.19
N LEU A 162 -9.35 -2.97 1.30
CA LEU A 162 -9.79 -4.37 1.25
C LEU A 162 -11.10 -4.52 0.49
N HIS A 163 -12.06 -3.61 0.69
CA HIS A 163 -13.30 -3.62 -0.09
C HIS A 163 -13.01 -3.49 -1.59
N GLN A 164 -12.01 -2.70 -1.98
CA GLN A 164 -11.59 -2.58 -3.37
C GLN A 164 -11.09 -3.91 -3.97
N LEU A 165 -10.43 -4.76 -3.18
CA LEU A 165 -9.96 -6.07 -3.65
C LEU A 165 -11.10 -7.00 -4.05
N THR A 166 -12.27 -6.87 -3.42
CA THR A 166 -13.44 -7.74 -3.66
C THR A 166 -14.51 -7.07 -4.53
N SER A 167 -14.67 -5.76 -4.41
CA SER A 167 -15.77 -4.98 -4.97
C SER A 167 -15.27 -3.66 -5.58
N PRO A 168 -14.33 -3.70 -6.55
CA PRO A 168 -13.59 -2.52 -7.02
C PRO A 168 -14.49 -1.39 -7.55
N LYS A 169 -15.60 -1.74 -8.23
CA LYS A 169 -16.55 -0.77 -8.80
C LYS A 169 -17.23 0.13 -7.77
N THR A 170 -17.26 -0.29 -6.50
CA THR A 170 -17.95 0.42 -5.41
C THR A 170 -16.99 1.03 -4.39
N ALA A 171 -15.68 0.87 -4.57
CA ALA A 171 -14.67 1.26 -3.60
C ALA A 171 -14.70 2.74 -3.23
N TYR A 172 -14.87 3.64 -4.20
CA TYR A 172 -14.90 5.08 -3.94
C TYR A 172 -16.16 5.55 -3.23
N ALA A 173 -17.32 4.95 -3.54
CA ALA A 173 -18.56 5.25 -2.84
C ALA A 173 -18.52 4.73 -1.40
N PHE A 174 -17.95 3.53 -1.21
CA PHE A 174 -17.77 2.94 0.10
C PHE A 174 -16.80 3.75 0.98
N LEU A 175 -15.64 4.15 0.45
CA LEU A 175 -14.71 5.05 1.13
C LEU A 175 -15.39 6.34 1.59
N ASP A 176 -16.15 6.99 0.70
CA ASP A 176 -16.86 8.22 1.01
C ASP A 176 -17.88 8.02 2.14
N SER A 177 -18.63 6.91 2.10
CA SER A 177 -19.61 6.59 3.14
C SER A 177 -18.98 6.40 4.53
N LEU A 178 -17.78 5.81 4.58
CA LEU A 178 -17.01 5.65 5.82
C LEU A 178 -16.52 7.00 6.36
N LEU A 179 -16.01 7.86 5.47
CA LEU A 179 -15.58 9.21 5.83
C LEU A 179 -16.76 10.06 6.33
N ASP A 180 -17.91 10.00 5.67
CA ASP A 180 -19.10 10.75 6.08
C ASP A 180 -19.62 10.25 7.43
N SER A 181 -19.66 8.92 7.64
CA SER A 181 -20.06 8.32 8.92
C SER A 181 -19.14 8.73 10.06
N SER A 182 -17.82 8.65 9.86
CA SER A 182 -16.83 9.05 10.89
C SER A 182 -16.88 10.55 11.23
N SER A 183 -17.27 11.41 10.29
CA SER A 183 -17.43 12.84 10.56
C SER A 183 -18.67 13.15 11.42
N SER A 184 -19.70 12.30 11.34
CA SER A 184 -20.92 12.41 12.15
C SER A 184 -20.75 11.86 13.57
N LEU A 185 -19.81 10.93 13.76
CA LEU A 185 -19.48 10.31 15.04
C LEU A 185 -18.43 11.17 15.76
N LYS A 186 -18.88 11.97 16.74
CA LYS A 186 -17.97 12.65 17.68
C LYS A 186 -17.17 11.60 18.45
N SER A 187 -15.92 11.39 18.04
CA SER A 187 -14.87 10.54 18.62
C SER A 187 -15.19 9.94 20.01
N THR A 188 -15.71 8.71 20.06
CA THR A 188 -15.70 7.88 21.26
C THR A 188 -14.63 6.80 21.11
N LEU A 189 -13.89 6.56 22.20
CA LEU A 189 -12.76 5.62 22.24
C LEU A 189 -13.16 4.14 21.98
N ASP A 190 -14.45 3.84 22.05
CA ASP A 190 -15.00 2.48 21.91
C ASP A 190 -14.87 1.91 20.49
N GLU A 191 -14.74 2.78 19.49
CA GLU A 191 -14.58 2.39 18.09
C GLU A 191 -13.23 1.72 17.81
N VAL A 192 -12.15 2.15 18.48
CA VAL A 192 -10.78 1.67 18.21
C VAL A 192 -10.63 0.17 18.48
N ASN A 193 -11.32 -0.37 19.48
CA ASN A 193 -11.27 -1.80 19.84
C ASN A 193 -12.03 -2.68 18.85
N LEU A 194 -13.20 -2.24 18.38
CA LEU A 194 -13.97 -2.96 17.36
C LEU A 194 -13.17 -3.02 16.05
N PHE A 195 -12.56 -1.90 15.64
CA PHE A 195 -11.86 -1.79 14.36
C PHE A 195 -10.56 -2.63 14.27
N SER A 196 -9.80 -2.74 15.36
CA SER A 196 -8.61 -3.61 15.41
C SER A 196 -8.96 -5.07 15.08
N SER A 197 -10.09 -5.57 15.62
CA SER A 197 -10.53 -6.95 15.38
C SER A 197 -10.99 -7.20 13.95
N TYR A 198 -11.61 -6.21 13.28
CA TYR A 198 -12.01 -6.31 11.88
C TYR A 198 -10.82 -6.27 10.94
N PHE A 199 -9.82 -5.43 11.20
CA PHE A 199 -8.60 -5.33 10.40
C PHE A 199 -7.80 -6.64 10.42
N VAL A 200 -7.63 -7.26 11.59
CA VAL A 200 -6.94 -8.55 11.72
C VAL A 200 -7.68 -9.69 11.03
N LYS A 201 -9.02 -9.77 11.21
CA LYS A 201 -9.84 -10.80 10.54
C LYS A 201 -9.86 -10.65 9.03
N SER A 202 -9.90 -9.41 8.56
CA SER A 202 -9.87 -9.01 7.15
C SER A 202 -8.61 -9.49 6.45
N TRP A 203 -7.44 -9.21 7.02
CA TRP A 203 -6.17 -9.68 6.47
C TRP A 203 -6.01 -11.20 6.59
N ALA A 204 -6.44 -11.82 7.69
CA ALA A 204 -6.45 -13.28 7.81
C ALA A 204 -7.31 -13.96 6.73
N GLY A 205 -8.41 -13.33 6.30
CA GLY A 205 -9.25 -13.80 5.19
C GLY A 205 -8.53 -13.77 3.84
N ILE A 206 -7.78 -12.71 3.54
CA ILE A 206 -6.99 -12.59 2.30
C ILE A 206 -5.99 -13.73 2.20
N LEU A 207 -5.26 -14.01 3.29
CA LEU A 207 -4.26 -15.08 3.36
C LEU A 207 -4.86 -16.48 3.19
N LYS A 208 -6.06 -16.71 3.75
CA LYS A 208 -6.79 -17.97 3.54
C LYS A 208 -7.27 -18.12 2.10
N SER A 209 -7.62 -17.02 1.43
CA SER A 209 -8.11 -17.04 0.04
C SER A 209 -6.99 -17.13 -1.01
N SER A 210 -5.76 -16.72 -0.67
CA SER A 210 -4.61 -16.72 -1.60
C SER A 210 -3.90 -18.09 -1.70
N GLY A 211 -4.38 -19.13 -1.00
CA GLY A 211 -3.83 -20.49 -1.09
C GLY A 211 -2.41 -20.63 -0.55
N VAL A 212 -1.96 -19.73 0.34
CA VAL A 212 -0.61 -19.76 0.95
C VAL A 212 -0.54 -20.74 2.14
N PHE A 213 -1.64 -21.45 2.44
CA PHE A 213 -1.72 -22.64 3.30
C PHE A 213 -2.77 -23.60 2.78
#